data_AF-H1KC90-F1
#
_entry.id   AF-H1KC90-F1
#
_cell.length_a   1.000
_cell.length_b   1.000
_cell.length_c   1.000
_cell.angle_alpha   90.00
_cell.angle_beta   90.00
_cell.angle_gamma   90.00
#
_symmetry.space_group_name_H-M   'P 1'
#
loop_
_entity.id
_entity.type
_entity.pdbx_description
1 polymer ?
#
loop_
_entity_poly.entity_id
_entity_poly.type
_entity_poly.pdbx_seq_one_letter_code
_entity_poly.pdbx_strand_id
1 'polypeptide(L)'
;MSVQKQPPSTEPASGYRLHPPQVPDCPAGGDWVDHLRWCVAVMDADDDDLGFAASLLSYAVSKGGLTSKQARHGNRLLDRIHALWLADALDCQRSNTTAPAASHSLSDMDTKGSA
;
A
#
# COMPACT_ATOMS: atom_id res chain seq x y z
N MET A 1 -47.08 0.11 8.80
CA MET A 1 -45.85 -0.64 8.46
C MET A 1 -44.86 0.35 7.90
N SER A 2 -43.92 0.82 8.73
CA SER A 2 -42.96 1.87 8.33
C SER A 2 -41.66 1.22 7.89
N VAL A 3 -41.31 1.38 6.62
CA VAL A 3 -40.05 0.90 6.05
C VAL A 3 -38.95 1.85 6.52
N GLN A 4 -38.11 1.41 7.45
CA GLN A 4 -36.88 2.12 7.82
C GLN A 4 -35.95 2.11 6.61
N LYS A 5 -35.84 3.25 5.92
CA LYS A 5 -34.78 3.51 4.94
C LYS A 5 -33.47 3.61 5.71
N GLN A 6 -32.65 2.58 5.61
CA GLN A 6 -31.27 2.59 6.07
C GLN A 6 -30.53 3.73 5.33
N PRO A 7 -29.83 4.63 6.04
CA PRO A 7 -29.04 5.67 5.37
C PRO A 7 -27.93 5.00 4.55
N PRO A 8 -27.50 5.62 3.42
CA PRO A 8 -26.42 5.08 2.63
C PRO A 8 -25.18 4.94 3.51
N SER A 9 -24.61 3.74 3.57
CA SER A 9 -23.31 3.52 4.18
C SER A 9 -22.33 4.45 3.50
N THR A 10 -21.85 5.46 4.22
CA THR A 10 -20.72 6.27 3.81
C THR A 10 -19.52 5.33 3.84
N GLU A 11 -19.23 4.66 2.73
CA GLU A 11 -17.88 4.12 2.54
C GLU A 11 -16.92 5.29 2.79
N PRO A 12 -15.94 5.14 3.68
CA PRO A 12 -14.92 6.15 3.75
C PRO A 12 -14.32 6.22 2.34
N ALA A 13 -14.19 7.43 1.79
CA ALA A 13 -13.46 7.71 0.56
C ALA A 13 -11.94 7.38 0.69
N SER A 14 -11.59 6.56 1.67
CA SER A 14 -10.29 5.96 1.86
C SER A 14 -10.20 4.80 0.88
N GLY A 15 -9.62 5.05 -0.29
CA GLY A 15 -9.15 3.99 -1.17
C GLY A 15 -8.24 2.99 -0.43
N TYR A 16 -7.81 1.95 -1.13
CA TYR A 16 -6.89 0.93 -0.62
C TYR A 16 -5.51 1.55 -0.30
N ARG A 17 -5.38 2.19 0.86
CA ARG A 17 -4.14 2.79 1.36
C ARG A 17 -3.59 1.92 2.48
N LEU A 18 -2.30 1.60 2.40
CA LEU A 18 -1.61 0.92 3.49
C LEU A 18 -1.49 1.86 4.69
N HIS A 19 -1.79 1.34 5.88
CA HIS A 19 -1.43 2.05 7.11
C HIS A 19 0.10 2.07 7.25
N PRO A 20 0.72 3.11 7.85
CA PRO A 20 2.18 3.19 7.99
C PRO A 20 2.88 1.93 8.51
N PRO A 21 2.33 1.19 9.51
CA PRO A 21 2.93 -0.06 9.98
C PRO A 21 2.90 -1.24 8.98
N GLN A 22 2.08 -1.14 7.93
CA GLN A 22 1.96 -2.14 6.87
C GLN A 22 2.86 -1.84 5.67
N VAL A 23 3.46 -0.65 5.65
CA VAL A 23 4.33 -0.22 4.55
C VAL A 23 5.68 -0.92 4.71
N PRO A 24 6.13 -1.68 3.68
CA PRO A 24 7.40 -2.38 3.77
C PRO A 24 8.58 -1.40 3.79
N ASP A 25 9.63 -1.76 4.52
CA ASP A 25 10.91 -1.08 4.45
C ASP A 25 11.53 -1.21 3.04
N CYS A 26 12.35 -0.23 2.67
CA CYS A 26 13.10 -0.29 1.42
C CYS A 26 14.04 -1.51 1.45
N PRO A 27 14.02 -2.39 0.42
CA PRO A 27 14.88 -3.56 0.39
C PRO A 27 16.35 -3.17 0.32
N ALA A 28 17.20 -3.88 1.07
CA ALA A 28 18.65 -3.65 1.10
C ALA A 28 19.43 -4.49 0.06
N GLY A 29 18.76 -5.47 -0.57
CA GLY A 29 19.35 -6.35 -1.59
C GLY A 29 19.45 -5.68 -2.96
N GLY A 30 19.89 -6.42 -3.98
CA GLY A 30 19.98 -5.95 -5.38
C GLY A 30 18.91 -6.53 -6.31
N ASP A 31 17.92 -7.25 -5.76
CA ASP A 31 16.91 -7.94 -6.57
C ASP A 31 15.86 -6.95 -7.10
N TRP A 32 15.63 -6.98 -8.41
CA TRP A 32 14.67 -6.10 -9.07
C TRP A 32 13.23 -6.34 -8.62
N VAL A 33 12.86 -7.59 -8.36
CA VAL A 33 11.50 -7.95 -7.95
C VAL A 33 11.18 -7.33 -6.60
N ASP A 34 12.11 -7.38 -5.65
CA ASP A 34 11.90 -6.83 -4.31
C ASP A 34 11.77 -5.30 -4.36
N HIS A 35 12.64 -4.63 -5.10
CA HIS A 35 12.56 -3.18 -5.29
C HIS A 35 11.28 -2.73 -6.00
N LEU A 36 10.85 -3.44 -7.03
CA LEU A 36 9.63 -3.09 -7.76
C LEU A 36 8.37 -3.38 -6.95
N ARG A 37 8.36 -4.46 -6.15
CA ARG A 37 7.29 -4.73 -5.18
C ARG A 37 7.18 -3.60 -4.18
N TRP A 38 8.32 -3.17 -3.64
CA TRP A 38 8.38 -2.04 -2.72
C TRP A 38 7.83 -0.76 -3.37
N CYS A 39 8.30 -0.40 -4.58
CA CYS A 39 7.77 0.76 -5.31
C CYS A 39 6.25 0.72 -5.45
N VAL A 40 5.70 -0.39 -5.96
CA VAL A 40 4.24 -0.52 -6.16
C VAL A 40 3.47 -0.41 -4.84
N ALA A 41 4.06 -0.84 -3.72
CA ALA A 41 3.43 -0.75 -2.41
C ALA A 41 3.43 0.68 -1.82
N VAL A 42 4.46 1.48 -2.11
CA VAL A 42 4.64 2.82 -1.49
C VAL A 42 4.19 3.98 -2.38
N MET A 43 4.08 3.75 -3.68
CA MET A 43 3.61 4.76 -4.65
C MET A 43 2.15 5.15 -4.40
N ASP A 44 1.86 6.43 -4.59
CA ASP A 44 0.51 6.96 -4.47
C ASP A 44 -0.40 6.38 -5.57
N ALA A 45 -1.67 6.15 -5.27
CA ALA A 45 -2.61 5.53 -6.20
C ALA A 45 -2.83 6.33 -7.49
N ASP A 46 -2.64 7.65 -7.40
CA ASP A 46 -2.78 8.61 -8.51
C ASP A 46 -1.44 8.92 -9.20
N ASP A 47 -0.36 8.21 -8.87
CA ASP A 47 0.94 8.40 -9.52
C ASP A 47 0.90 7.84 -10.96
N ASP A 48 1.19 8.71 -11.94
CA ASP A 48 1.15 8.39 -13.38
C ASP A 48 2.07 7.20 -13.77
N ASP A 49 3.15 6.97 -13.03
CA ASP A 49 4.09 5.88 -13.31
C ASP A 49 3.69 4.56 -12.63
N LEU A 50 2.65 4.50 -11.80
CA LEU A 50 2.27 3.31 -11.05
C LEU A 50 1.98 2.11 -11.98
N GLY A 51 1.25 2.36 -13.06
CA GLY A 51 0.98 1.34 -14.08
C GLY A 51 2.27 0.84 -14.75
N PHE A 52 3.23 1.73 -14.99
CA PHE A 52 4.53 1.36 -15.51
C PHE A 52 5.33 0.51 -14.52
N ALA A 53 5.36 0.90 -13.24
CA ALA A 53 6.00 0.13 -12.15
C ALA A 53 5.43 -1.28 -12.05
N ALA A 54 4.10 -1.42 -12.06
CA ALA A 54 3.40 -2.69 -12.02
C ALA A 54 3.71 -3.56 -13.25
N SER A 55 3.83 -2.95 -14.43
CA SER A 55 4.22 -3.67 -15.66
C SER A 55 5.65 -4.21 -15.60
N LEU A 56 6.60 -3.44 -15.05
CA LEU A 56 7.96 -3.88 -14.83
C LEU A 56 8.03 -5.03 -13.82
N LEU A 57 7.26 -4.92 -12.73
CA LEU A 57 7.17 -5.97 -11.73
C LEU A 57 6.64 -7.28 -12.33
N SER A 58 5.52 -7.22 -13.05
CA SER A 58 4.90 -8.38 -13.71
C SER A 58 5.89 -9.07 -14.67
N TYR A 59 6.62 -8.27 -15.46
CA TYR A 59 7.66 -8.79 -16.35
C TYR A 59 8.81 -9.44 -15.55
N ALA A 60 9.34 -8.76 -14.53
CA ALA A 60 10.46 -9.24 -13.72
C ALA A 60 10.12 -10.57 -13.02
N VAL A 61 8.92 -10.69 -12.45
CA VAL A 61 8.43 -11.93 -11.84
C VAL A 61 8.33 -13.05 -12.87
N SER A 62 7.84 -12.75 -14.07
CA SER A 62 7.64 -13.75 -15.13
C SER A 62 8.93 -14.21 -15.79
N LYS A 63 9.97 -13.36 -15.83
CA LYS A 63 11.21 -13.59 -16.58
C LYS A 63 12.45 -13.75 -15.68
N GLY A 64 12.31 -13.58 -14.37
CA GLY A 64 13.42 -13.63 -13.42
C GLY A 64 14.32 -12.38 -13.47
N GLY A 65 13.85 -11.27 -14.04
CA GLY A 65 14.62 -10.02 -14.12
C GLY A 65 14.17 -9.07 -15.24
N LEU A 66 14.87 -7.94 -15.35
CA LEU A 66 14.61 -6.91 -16.35
C LEU A 66 15.64 -6.97 -17.49
N THR A 67 15.21 -6.54 -18.69
CA THR A 67 16.16 -6.21 -19.76
C THR A 67 16.95 -4.95 -19.42
N SER A 68 18.11 -4.74 -20.05
CA SER A 68 18.93 -3.54 -19.79
C SER A 68 18.20 -2.22 -20.06
N LYS A 69 17.29 -2.20 -21.04
CA LYS A 69 16.45 -1.02 -21.33
C LYS A 69 15.46 -0.77 -20.19
N GLN A 70 14.71 -1.80 -19.79
CA GLN A 70 13.78 -1.73 -18.67
C GLN A 70 14.48 -1.32 -17.38
N ALA A 71 15.64 -1.92 -17.07
CA ALA A 71 16.44 -1.59 -15.89
C ALA A 71 16.86 -0.11 -15.86
N ARG A 72 17.24 0.48 -17.01
CA ARG A 72 17.57 1.90 -17.09
C ARG A 72 16.38 2.81 -16.74
N HIS A 73 15.19 2.46 -17.20
CA HIS A 73 13.97 3.20 -16.86
C HIS A 73 13.52 2.92 -15.42
N GLY A 74 13.61 1.67 -14.98
CA GLY A 74 13.32 1.25 -13.61
C GLY A 74 14.22 1.93 -12.58
N ASN A 75 15.52 2.15 -12.88
CA ASN A 75 16.42 2.86 -11.98
C ASN A 75 15.97 4.31 -11.77
N ARG A 76 15.54 5.01 -12.83
CA ARG A 76 15.04 6.39 -12.69
C ARG A 76 13.77 6.46 -11.86
N LEU A 77 12.89 5.47 -12.01
CA LEU A 77 11.69 5.33 -11.19
C LEU A 77 12.08 5.08 -9.72
N LEU A 78 12.96 4.11 -9.48
CA LEU A 78 13.45 3.79 -8.13
C LEU A 78 14.09 4.99 -7.45
N ASP A 79 14.99 5.69 -8.15
CA ASP A 79 15.65 6.90 -7.64
C ASP A 79 14.62 7.96 -7.23
N ARG A 80 13.57 8.16 -8.05
CA ARG A 80 12.47 9.09 -7.74
C ARG A 80 11.71 8.66 -6.49
N ILE A 81 11.24 7.41 -6.43
CA ILE A 81 10.43 6.93 -5.31
C ILE A 81 11.25 6.90 -4.01
N HIS A 82 12.52 6.52 -4.08
CA HIS A 82 13.43 6.55 -2.94
C HIS A 82 13.68 7.98 -2.44
N ALA A 83 13.84 8.95 -3.34
CA ALA A 83 13.95 10.35 -2.94
C ALA A 83 12.67 10.87 -2.26
N LEU A 84 11.49 10.50 -2.77
CA LEU A 84 10.20 10.86 -2.15
C LEU A 84 10.02 10.21 -0.78
N TRP A 85 10.40 8.93 -0.65
CA TRP A 85 10.38 8.20 0.62
C TRP A 85 11.25 8.86 1.68
N LEU A 86 12.50 9.20 1.34
CA LEU A 86 13.42 9.88 2.26
C LEU A 86 12.95 11.29 2.63
N ALA A 87 12.17 11.94 1.77
CA ALA A 87 11.59 13.25 2.00
C ALA A 87 10.27 13.22 2.79
N ASP A 88 9.80 12.03 3.21
CA ASP A 88 8.50 11.84 3.87
C ASP A 88 7.33 12.40 3.04
N ALA A 89 7.46 12.33 1.72
CA ALA A 89 6.55 13.00 0.78
C ALA A 89 5.40 12.11 0.29
N LEU A 90 5.52 10.78 0.45
CA LEU A 90 4.55 9.80 -0.03
C LEU A 90 3.33 9.73 0.88
N ASP A 91 2.16 9.46 0.30
CA ASP A 91 0.93 9.40 1.09
C ASP A 91 0.98 8.23 2.09
N CYS A 92 1.56 7.09 1.75
CA CYS A 92 1.64 5.95 2.68
C CYS A 92 2.35 6.30 4.01
N GLN A 93 3.18 7.34 4.05
CA GLN A 93 3.90 7.79 5.25
C GLN A 93 3.10 8.78 6.11
N ARG A 94 2.15 9.51 5.49
CA ARG A 94 1.30 10.48 6.20
C ARG A 94 0.31 9.73 7.09
N SER A 95 0.59 9.73 8.39
CA SER A 95 -0.36 9.27 9.40
C SER A 95 -1.54 10.25 9.45
N ASN A 96 -2.72 9.83 9.00
CA ASN A 96 -3.92 10.59 9.29
C ASN A 96 -4.22 10.42 10.79
N THR A 97 -3.65 11.28 11.64
CA THR A 97 -3.92 11.35 13.09
C THR A 97 -5.33 11.90 13.34
N THR A 98 -6.35 11.34 12.69
CA THR A 98 -7.76 11.66 12.95
C THR A 98 -8.61 10.41 12.81
N ALA A 99 -8.39 9.44 13.69
CA ALA A 99 -9.45 8.59 14.20
C ALA A 99 -9.04 8.16 15.61
N PRO A 100 -9.79 8.48 16.68
CA PRO A 100 -9.55 7.87 17.97
C PRO A 100 -9.69 6.36 17.76
N ALA A 101 -8.64 5.62 18.13
CA ALA A 101 -8.67 4.17 18.12
C ALA A 101 -9.93 3.74 18.88
N ALA A 102 -10.92 3.21 18.15
CA ALA A 102 -11.94 2.40 18.77
C ALA A 102 -11.19 1.20 19.33
N SER A 103 -10.84 1.26 20.61
CA SER A 103 -10.47 0.09 21.39
C SER A 103 -11.66 -0.85 21.32
N HIS A 104 -11.67 -1.72 20.29
CA HIS A 104 -12.46 -2.93 20.33
C HIS A 104 -11.80 -3.81 21.39
N SER A 105 -12.20 -3.57 22.64
CA SER A 105 -11.90 -4.42 23.77
C SER A 105 -12.48 -5.79 23.44
N LEU A 106 -11.61 -6.79 23.30
CA LEU A 106 -11.99 -8.20 23.11
C LEU A 106 -12.65 -8.81 24.37
N SER A 107 -13.13 -7.98 25.29
CA SER A 107 -13.69 -8.36 26.59
C SER A 107 -15.12 -8.88 26.51
N ASP A 108 -15.82 -8.71 25.37
CA ASP A 108 -17.19 -9.17 25.14
C ASP A 108 -17.24 -10.47 24.30
N MET A 109 -16.32 -11.40 24.51
CA MET A 109 -16.62 -12.81 24.21
C MET A 109 -17.36 -13.42 25.39
N ASP A 110 -18.69 -13.25 25.37
CA ASP A 110 -19.62 -14.08 26.15
C ASP A 110 -19.32 -15.56 25.87
N THR A 111 -18.69 -16.25 26.82
CA THR A 111 -18.52 -17.69 26.82
C THR A 111 -19.85 -18.37 27.16
N LYS A 112 -20.80 -18.31 26.22
CA LYS A 112 -22.02 -19.11 26.31
C LYS A 112 -21.77 -20.51 25.77
N GLY A 113 -21.35 -21.42 26.64
CA GLY A 113 -21.38 -22.85 26.34
C GLY A 113 -20.38 -23.69 27.13
N SER A 114 -20.76 -24.12 28.32
CA SER A 114 -20.36 -25.37 29.01
C SER A 114 -21.01 -25.33 30.41
N ALA A 115 -21.75 -26.30 30.92
CA ALA A 115 -22.25 -27.59 30.46
C ALA A 115 -23.52 -27.90 31.28
#